data_AF-A0A922ME19-F1
#
_entry.id   AF-A0A922ME19-F1
#
_cell.length_a   1.000
_cell.length_b   1.000
_cell.length_c   1.000
_cell.angle_alpha   90.00
_cell.angle_beta   90.00
_cell.angle_gamma   90.00
#
_symmetry.space_group_name_H-M   'P 1'
#
loop_
_entity.id
_entity.type
_entity.pdbx_description
1 polymer ?
#
loop_
_entity_poly.entity_id
_entity_poly.type
_entity_poly.pdbx_seq_one_letter_code
_entity_poly.pdbx_strand_id
1 'polypeptide(L)'
;MHIEEVSHQIAKAGSTSTVRRIDANTVAYDQFIITDDAWNGCLKDTCVLCNIEFEESDLHAHKCLRKHVLNLLTSEVITFLGNTAIYRKIDAKTNHCLTCNKIIGVDLRNHFDGDEHKNAVTHNDENNGGFKADTLTNNGDAIPSPHKKNNSGGDEGHNKVLFGGTVNGDSKKDVERVKDDLKASSAVDENDFYLKNIVTRNYVTDYKGKKWCVLCNCFITNCQPDEHLRSEHHRNLIKLNEGKKENGQKANENPKSNMNTQNNIHMDLVNETDLKNNKKNVPFLSGMKSNGSERTTLFTNPVKMTTSDAKTEKPRTKGMKIQDFAKNHGFTRNLADNSYYCHTCDRRLPTKLSELKAHIENKTHIENIKIKTSKTDKKIVTKKPLLDVIEVSEFVQDKEELILIVNNKYWLNAFGFFLIAKFCVKIFCHACNIDLTTDNVLNHLIQDEHRDSVEKCLLITSLEDEFIREIKLDKYHCGYCNIVEEDWDDIVDHVALPEHKSNRLKAEEKLRNYGKMTRIREVLTMEDRNRLMLTFLSKINNDKRFN
;
A
#
# COMPACT_ATOMS: atom_id res chain seq x y z
N MET A 1 -19.07 -17.84 -5.35
CA MET A 1 -19.74 -16.91 -6.30
C MET A 1 -18.67 -16.37 -7.22
N HIS A 2 -18.66 -16.88 -8.45
CA HIS A 2 -17.77 -16.41 -9.51
C HIS A 2 -18.35 -15.11 -10.09
N ILE A 3 -17.46 -14.16 -10.36
CA ILE A 3 -17.81 -12.91 -11.03
C ILE A 3 -18.00 -13.24 -12.52
N GLU A 4 -19.27 -13.35 -12.95
CA GLU A 4 -19.65 -13.61 -14.34
C GLU A 4 -19.99 -12.33 -15.12
N GLU A 5 -19.80 -11.15 -14.51
CA GLU A 5 -20.05 -9.88 -15.18
C GLU A 5 -19.05 -9.64 -16.31
N VAL A 6 -19.58 -9.56 -17.52
CA VAL A 6 -18.84 -9.30 -18.77
C VAL A 6 -18.04 -8.00 -18.69
N SER A 7 -18.52 -6.99 -17.97
CA SER A 7 -17.81 -5.73 -17.70
C SER A 7 -16.52 -5.93 -16.88
N HIS A 8 -16.53 -6.82 -15.88
CA HIS A 8 -15.32 -7.19 -15.13
C HIS A 8 -14.36 -8.02 -15.97
N GLN A 9 -14.85 -8.88 -16.86
CA GLN A 9 -14.02 -9.61 -17.80
C GLN A 9 -13.37 -8.67 -18.83
N ILE A 10 -14.10 -7.65 -19.31
CA ILE A 10 -13.59 -6.62 -20.24
C ILE A 10 -12.61 -5.67 -19.54
N ALA A 11 -12.88 -5.22 -18.30
CA ALA A 11 -11.94 -4.40 -17.54
C ALA A 11 -10.66 -5.15 -17.15
N LYS A 12 -10.75 -6.46 -16.93
CA LYS A 12 -9.59 -7.35 -16.77
C LYS A 12 -8.85 -7.59 -18.10
N ALA A 13 -9.58 -7.62 -19.22
CA ALA A 13 -9.00 -7.74 -20.57
C ALA A 13 -8.34 -6.44 -21.06
N GLY A 14 -8.68 -5.29 -20.45
CA GLY A 14 -8.02 -4.01 -20.63
C GLY A 14 -6.64 -3.93 -19.97
N SER A 15 -5.75 -4.87 -20.29
CA SER A 15 -4.29 -4.85 -20.08
C SER A 15 -3.78 -4.18 -18.80
N THR A 16 -4.37 -4.48 -17.63
CA THR A 16 -3.65 -4.22 -16.38
C THR A 16 -2.52 -5.22 -16.30
N SER A 17 -1.28 -4.75 -16.44
CA SER A 17 -0.12 -5.62 -16.38
C SER A 17 -0.15 -6.43 -15.09
N THR A 18 -0.03 -7.75 -15.22
CA THR A 18 -0.13 -8.67 -14.10
C THR A 18 1.25 -9.01 -13.59
N VAL A 19 1.51 -8.64 -12.32
CA VAL A 19 2.74 -9.03 -11.62
C VAL A 19 2.45 -10.27 -10.79
N ARG A 20 3.20 -11.34 -11.02
CA ARG A 20 3.09 -12.58 -10.25
C ARG A 20 4.48 -13.13 -9.91
N ARG A 21 4.75 -13.32 -8.63
CA ARG A 21 5.95 -14.04 -8.21
C ARG A 21 5.80 -15.54 -8.54
N ILE A 22 6.75 -16.09 -9.29
CA ILE A 22 6.76 -17.53 -9.63
C ILE A 22 7.46 -18.30 -8.50
N ASP A 23 8.63 -17.82 -8.08
CA ASP A 23 9.44 -18.41 -7.01
C ASP A 23 10.23 -17.32 -6.24
N ALA A 24 11.22 -17.71 -5.44
CA ALA A 24 12.03 -16.78 -4.65
C ALA A 24 12.83 -15.79 -5.52
N ASN A 25 13.26 -16.21 -6.70
CA ASN A 25 14.21 -15.50 -7.56
C ASN A 25 13.57 -15.04 -8.88
N THR A 26 12.30 -15.37 -9.13
CA THR A 26 11.65 -15.16 -10.43
C THR A 26 10.31 -14.44 -10.27
N VAL A 27 10.11 -13.39 -11.06
CA VAL A 27 8.89 -12.60 -11.16
C VAL A 27 8.38 -12.61 -12.60
N ALA A 28 7.10 -12.95 -12.78
CA ALA A 28 6.39 -12.75 -14.02
C ALA A 28 5.77 -11.35 -14.05
N TYR A 29 5.98 -10.64 -15.15
CA TYR A 29 5.31 -9.39 -15.49
C TYR A 29 4.66 -9.58 -16.86
N ASP A 30 3.35 -9.76 -16.90
CA ASP A 30 2.62 -10.21 -18.09
C ASP A 30 3.23 -11.50 -18.66
N GLN A 31 3.77 -11.43 -19.88
CA GLN A 31 4.44 -12.54 -20.57
C GLN A 31 5.94 -12.60 -20.29
N PHE A 32 6.50 -11.62 -19.60
CA PHE A 32 7.93 -11.55 -19.31
C PHE A 32 8.22 -12.27 -18.00
N ILE A 33 9.29 -13.06 -18.00
CA ILE A 33 9.84 -13.68 -16.81
C ILE A 33 11.20 -13.04 -16.55
N ILE A 34 11.32 -12.39 -15.40
CA ILE A 34 12.49 -11.60 -14.99
C ILE A 34 12.95 -12.02 -13.60
N THR A 35 14.20 -11.72 -13.26
CA THR A 35 14.72 -12.03 -11.93
C THR A 35 14.11 -11.11 -10.87
N ASP A 36 14.05 -11.59 -9.62
CA ASP A 36 13.62 -10.79 -8.47
C ASP A 36 14.49 -9.53 -8.30
N ASP A 37 15.80 -9.65 -8.58
CA ASP A 37 16.72 -8.52 -8.57
C ASP A 37 16.36 -7.48 -9.63
N ALA A 38 16.09 -7.92 -10.87
CA ALA A 38 15.66 -7.03 -11.94
C ALA A 38 14.34 -6.33 -11.58
N TRP A 39 13.35 -7.06 -11.06
CA TRP A 39 12.08 -6.47 -10.64
C TRP A 39 12.29 -5.37 -9.59
N ASN A 40 13.11 -5.65 -8.57
CA ASN A 40 13.45 -4.71 -7.50
C ASN A 40 14.42 -3.59 -7.94
N GLY A 41 14.94 -3.62 -9.16
CA GLY A 41 15.95 -2.63 -9.57
C GLY A 41 17.28 -2.79 -8.83
N CYS A 42 17.61 -4.00 -8.37
CA CYS A 42 18.89 -4.31 -7.76
C CYS A 42 19.84 -4.87 -8.83
N LEU A 43 20.93 -4.15 -9.06
CA LEU A 43 22.14 -4.63 -9.70
C LEU A 43 23.05 -5.20 -8.61
N LYS A 44 24.08 -5.96 -9.00
CA LYS A 44 24.98 -6.73 -8.12
C LYS A 44 25.26 -6.08 -6.75
N ASP A 45 25.64 -4.81 -6.75
CA ASP A 45 26.03 -4.03 -5.56
C ASP A 45 25.30 -2.68 -5.47
N THR A 46 24.32 -2.41 -6.34
CA THR A 46 23.68 -1.10 -6.44
C THR A 46 22.18 -1.21 -6.72
N CYS A 47 21.33 -0.43 -6.05
CA CYS A 47 19.91 -0.29 -6.42
C CYS A 47 19.68 0.96 -7.24
N VAL A 48 19.13 0.78 -8.44
CA VAL A 48 18.85 1.85 -9.41
C VAL A 48 17.66 2.70 -9.00
N LEU A 49 16.74 2.16 -8.21
CA LEU A 49 15.55 2.86 -7.70
C LEU A 49 15.88 3.76 -6.51
N CYS A 50 16.81 3.31 -5.67
CA CYS A 50 17.20 4.02 -4.46
C CYS A 50 18.45 4.89 -4.68
N ASN A 51 19.20 4.65 -5.75
CA ASN A 51 20.52 5.20 -6.03
C ASN A 51 21.47 5.03 -4.82
N ILE A 52 21.56 3.79 -4.33
CA ILE A 52 22.46 3.43 -3.22
C ILE A 52 23.26 2.17 -3.56
N GLU A 53 24.49 2.12 -3.07
CA GLU A 53 25.34 0.92 -3.07
C GLU A 53 25.12 0.12 -1.78
N PHE A 54 25.25 -1.20 -1.85
CA PHE A 54 25.16 -2.11 -0.71
C PHE A 54 26.01 -3.37 -0.91
N GLU A 55 26.38 -4.03 0.18
CA GLU A 55 27.00 -5.36 0.13
C GLU A 55 25.94 -6.44 -0.16
N GLU A 56 26.34 -7.57 -0.75
CA GLU A 56 25.43 -8.67 -1.09
C GLU A 56 24.68 -9.23 0.14
N SER A 57 25.32 -9.19 1.31
CA SER A 57 24.74 -9.51 2.63
C SER A 57 23.54 -8.63 2.99
N ASP A 58 23.51 -7.38 2.51
CA ASP A 58 22.48 -6.39 2.82
C ASP A 58 21.35 -6.32 1.77
N LEU A 59 21.50 -7.02 0.64
CA LEU A 59 20.53 -6.99 -0.47
C LEU A 59 19.10 -7.31 -0.02
N HIS A 60 18.93 -8.32 0.82
CA HIS A 60 17.61 -8.71 1.32
C HIS A 60 17.02 -7.62 2.24
N ALA A 61 17.81 -7.09 3.17
CA ALA A 61 17.37 -6.02 4.06
C ALA A 61 16.99 -4.76 3.27
N HIS A 62 17.76 -4.43 2.22
CA HIS A 62 17.51 -3.31 1.32
C HIS A 62 16.14 -3.43 0.63
N LYS A 63 15.83 -4.58 0.01
CA LYS A 63 14.54 -4.84 -0.65
C LYS A 63 13.34 -4.67 0.28
N CYS A 64 13.52 -4.90 1.57
CA CYS A 64 12.49 -4.73 2.59
C CYS A 64 12.38 -3.30 3.17
N LEU A 65 13.29 -2.38 2.81
CA LEU A 65 13.22 -1.01 3.30
C LEU A 65 11.97 -0.31 2.76
N ARG A 66 11.25 0.39 3.63
CA ARG A 66 10.04 1.16 3.24
C ARG A 66 10.31 2.13 2.08
N LYS A 67 11.46 2.80 2.08
CA LYS A 67 11.85 3.74 1.01
C LYS A 67 11.99 3.02 -0.34
N HIS A 68 12.61 1.85 -0.35
CA HIS A 68 12.74 1.02 -1.54
C HIS A 68 11.39 0.59 -2.10
N VAL A 69 10.53 0.04 -1.24
CA VAL A 69 9.17 -0.40 -1.64
C VAL A 69 8.36 0.76 -2.23
N LEU A 70 8.45 1.96 -1.65
CA LEU A 70 7.78 3.14 -2.22
C LEU A 70 8.36 3.51 -3.59
N ASN A 71 9.68 3.58 -3.73
CA ASN A 71 10.32 3.89 -5.02
C ASN A 71 9.96 2.86 -6.10
N LEU A 72 9.87 1.57 -5.73
CA LEU A 72 9.44 0.49 -6.60
C LEU A 72 7.98 0.68 -7.06
N LEU A 73 7.06 0.97 -6.14
CA LEU A 73 5.65 1.20 -6.45
C LEU A 73 5.41 2.46 -7.29
N THR A 74 6.22 3.51 -7.11
CA THR A 74 6.12 4.73 -7.91
C THR A 74 6.81 4.61 -9.27
N SER A 75 7.61 3.57 -9.50
CA SER A 75 8.34 3.40 -10.74
C SER A 75 7.44 2.85 -11.84
N GLU A 76 7.43 3.52 -12.99
CA GLU A 76 6.67 3.10 -14.17
C GLU A 76 7.45 2.05 -14.97
N VAL A 77 6.84 0.88 -15.20
CA VAL A 77 7.36 -0.15 -16.10
C VAL A 77 6.74 0.06 -17.48
N ILE A 78 7.58 0.23 -18.49
CA ILE A 78 7.19 0.57 -19.86
C ILE A 78 7.51 -0.62 -20.77
N THR A 79 6.55 -1.01 -21.60
CA THR A 79 6.77 -1.99 -22.68
C THR A 79 7.27 -1.28 -23.95
N PHE A 80 8.22 -1.90 -24.65
CA PHE A 80 8.76 -1.40 -25.91
C PHE A 80 8.45 -2.38 -27.07
N LEU A 81 8.23 -1.83 -28.27
CA LEU A 81 8.00 -2.57 -29.53
C LEU A 81 6.97 -3.70 -29.44
N GLY A 82 5.76 -3.41 -28.96
CA GLY A 82 4.67 -4.40 -28.99
C GLY A 82 4.92 -5.58 -28.03
N ASN A 83 5.43 -5.29 -26.84
CA ASN A 83 5.69 -6.25 -25.76
C ASN A 83 6.83 -7.23 -26.05
N THR A 84 7.89 -6.80 -26.75
CA THR A 84 9.12 -7.59 -26.89
C THR A 84 10.14 -7.30 -25.79
N ALA A 85 10.06 -6.13 -25.16
CA ALA A 85 10.93 -5.75 -24.05
C ALA A 85 10.20 -4.93 -23.00
N ILE A 86 10.71 -4.99 -21.76
CA ILE A 86 10.26 -4.17 -20.63
C ILE A 86 11.43 -3.44 -19.98
N TYR A 87 11.21 -2.17 -19.66
CA TYR A 87 12.18 -1.33 -19.00
C TYR A 87 11.53 -0.34 -18.04
N ARG A 88 12.35 0.31 -17.22
CA ARG A 88 11.93 1.35 -16.29
C ARG A 88 12.81 2.58 -16.50
N LYS A 89 12.21 3.78 -16.52
CA LYS A 89 12.98 5.03 -16.58
C LYS A 89 13.61 5.30 -15.22
N ILE A 90 14.91 5.61 -15.19
CA ILE A 90 15.60 6.02 -13.96
C ILE A 90 15.70 7.55 -13.95
N ASP A 91 16.22 8.12 -15.04
CA ASP A 91 16.36 9.55 -15.24
C ASP A 91 16.14 9.91 -16.73
N ALA A 92 16.43 11.16 -17.11
CA ALA A 92 16.23 11.65 -18.48
C ALA A 92 17.15 11.00 -19.53
N LYS A 93 18.23 10.35 -19.10
CA LYS A 93 19.30 9.79 -19.96
C LYS A 93 19.48 8.29 -19.81
N THR A 94 18.98 7.69 -18.73
CA THR A 94 19.21 6.28 -18.41
C THR A 94 17.90 5.53 -18.12
N ASN A 95 17.89 4.27 -18.55
CA ASN A 95 16.79 3.33 -18.42
C ASN A 95 17.32 2.02 -17.82
N HIS A 96 16.49 1.30 -17.08
CA HIS A 96 16.79 -0.03 -16.57
C HIS A 96 16.04 -1.08 -17.40
N CYS A 97 16.76 -1.88 -18.18
CA CYS A 97 16.20 -3.03 -18.88
C CYS A 97 15.96 -4.16 -17.89
N LEU A 98 14.70 -4.56 -17.70
CA LEU A 98 14.32 -5.58 -16.72
C LEU A 98 14.67 -6.99 -17.19
N THR A 99 14.65 -7.25 -18.50
CA THR A 99 15.04 -8.55 -19.07
C THR A 99 16.53 -8.84 -18.89
N CYS A 100 17.38 -7.83 -19.14
CA CYS A 100 18.83 -7.99 -19.04
C CYS A 100 19.38 -7.67 -17.64
N ASN A 101 18.56 -7.06 -16.77
CA ASN A 101 18.96 -6.42 -15.53
C ASN A 101 20.16 -5.45 -15.70
N LYS A 102 20.06 -4.49 -16.63
CA LYS A 102 21.15 -3.56 -16.98
C LYS A 102 20.68 -2.12 -17.16
N ILE A 103 21.56 -1.17 -16.87
CA ILE A 103 21.36 0.24 -17.23
C ILE A 103 21.72 0.43 -18.70
N ILE A 104 20.81 1.04 -19.44
CA ILE A 104 20.95 1.37 -20.85
C ILE A 104 20.71 2.86 -21.06
N GLY A 105 21.30 3.41 -22.11
CA GLY A 105 21.15 4.83 -22.45
C GLY A 105 19.77 5.17 -23.05
N VAL A 106 19.69 6.36 -23.65
CA VAL A 106 18.48 6.84 -24.37
C VAL A 106 18.21 6.05 -25.64
N ASP A 107 19.24 5.49 -26.28
CA ASP A 107 19.10 4.70 -27.49
C ASP A 107 18.65 3.26 -27.19
N LEU A 108 17.37 3.14 -26.84
CA LEU A 108 16.71 1.89 -26.50
C LEU A 108 16.79 0.86 -27.63
N ARG A 109 16.74 1.32 -28.88
CA ARG A 109 16.67 0.45 -30.06
C ARG A 109 17.97 -0.32 -30.25
N ASN A 110 19.12 0.33 -30.11
CA ASN A 110 20.41 -0.36 -30.21
C ASN A 110 20.57 -1.48 -29.19
N HIS A 111 20.04 -1.31 -27.97
CA HIS A 111 20.08 -2.38 -26.96
C HIS A 111 19.10 -3.50 -27.28
N PHE A 112 17.82 -3.18 -27.54
CA PHE A 112 16.78 -4.19 -27.74
C PHE A 112 16.94 -4.99 -29.05
N ASP A 113 17.53 -4.39 -30.09
CA ASP A 113 17.87 -5.08 -31.34
C ASP A 113 19.21 -5.83 -31.26
N GLY A 114 19.99 -5.62 -30.20
CA GLY A 114 21.30 -6.23 -29.98
C GLY A 114 21.21 -7.70 -29.57
N ASP A 115 22.24 -8.46 -29.92
CA ASP A 115 22.30 -9.92 -29.67
C ASP A 115 22.24 -10.24 -28.17
N GLU A 116 22.78 -9.37 -27.32
CA GLU A 116 22.73 -9.56 -25.86
C GLU A 116 21.29 -9.59 -25.34
N HIS A 117 20.42 -8.69 -25.81
CA HIS A 117 19.02 -8.67 -25.37
C HIS A 117 18.27 -9.89 -25.92
N LYS A 118 18.47 -10.21 -27.20
CA LYS A 118 17.86 -11.39 -27.83
C LYS A 118 18.22 -12.67 -27.10
N ASN A 119 19.50 -12.84 -26.74
CA ASN A 119 19.97 -14.00 -25.99
C ASN A 119 19.37 -14.07 -24.59
N ALA A 120 19.19 -12.93 -23.92
CA ALA A 120 18.53 -12.89 -22.61
C ALA A 120 17.05 -13.29 -22.70
N VAL A 121 16.34 -12.85 -23.75
CA VAL A 121 14.95 -13.25 -24.00
C VAL A 121 14.85 -14.76 -24.26
N THR A 122 15.67 -15.30 -25.17
CA THR A 122 15.64 -16.74 -25.49
C THR A 122 16.01 -17.61 -24.30
N HIS A 123 16.98 -17.19 -23.49
CA HIS A 123 17.38 -17.93 -22.29
C HIS A 123 16.24 -17.96 -21.25
N ASN A 124 15.46 -16.88 -21.13
CA ASN A 124 14.28 -16.90 -20.28
C ASN A 124 13.23 -17.86 -20.83
N ASP A 125 12.97 -17.87 -22.13
CA ASP A 125 12.01 -18.79 -22.76
C ASP A 125 12.39 -20.27 -22.61
N GLU A 126 13.67 -20.61 -22.76
CA GLU A 126 14.18 -21.98 -22.63
C GLU A 126 14.06 -22.52 -21.20
N ASN A 127 14.36 -21.69 -20.20
CA ASN A 127 14.22 -22.06 -18.80
C ASN A 127 12.75 -22.18 -18.36
N ASN A 128 11.82 -21.63 -19.14
CA ASN A 128 10.39 -21.65 -18.86
C ASN A 128 9.66 -22.86 -19.42
N GLY A 129 10.38 -23.93 -19.81
CA GLY A 129 9.90 -25.17 -20.48
C GLY A 129 8.79 -25.97 -19.77
N GLY A 130 7.66 -25.33 -19.49
CA GLY A 130 6.47 -25.86 -18.83
C GLY A 130 5.42 -24.81 -18.45
N PHE A 131 5.77 -23.52 -18.36
CA PHE A 131 4.83 -22.44 -18.04
C PHE A 131 4.46 -21.64 -19.28
N LYS A 132 3.62 -22.20 -20.16
CA LYS A 132 2.90 -21.37 -21.12
C LYS A 132 1.87 -20.58 -20.34
N ALA A 133 1.96 -19.25 -20.35
CA ALA A 133 0.89 -18.40 -19.85
C ALA A 133 -0.38 -18.73 -20.65
N ASP A 134 -1.48 -19.04 -19.95
CA ASP A 134 -2.77 -19.33 -20.56
C ASP A 134 -3.35 -18.08 -21.24
N THR A 135 -2.89 -17.80 -22.46
CA THR A 135 -3.52 -16.84 -23.39
C THR A 135 -4.20 -17.62 -24.51
N LEU A 136 -5.29 -18.31 -24.18
CA LEU A 136 -6.25 -18.80 -25.17
C LEU A 136 -7.24 -17.68 -25.49
N THR A 137 -6.95 -16.92 -26.55
CA THR A 137 -7.96 -16.13 -27.26
C THR A 137 -8.80 -17.07 -28.12
N ASN A 138 -10.03 -17.36 -27.69
CA ASN A 138 -11.05 -18.00 -28.52
C ASN A 138 -11.49 -17.05 -29.64
N ASN A 139 -11.01 -17.25 -30.86
CA ASN A 139 -11.71 -16.81 -32.06
C ASN A 139 -12.43 -18.01 -32.64
N GLY A 140 -13.76 -17.92 -32.72
CA GLY A 140 -14.64 -18.98 -33.20
C GLY A 140 -14.44 -19.30 -34.68
N ASP A 141 -14.50 -20.60 -34.97
CA ASP A 141 -14.44 -21.23 -36.28
C ASP A 141 -15.62 -20.84 -37.20
N ALA A 142 -15.31 -20.68 -38.49
CA ALA A 142 -16.25 -20.85 -39.58
C ALA A 142 -15.95 -22.18 -40.30
N ILE A 143 -17.00 -22.99 -40.44
CA ILE A 143 -17.08 -24.36 -40.98
C ILE A 143 -16.80 -24.42 -42.51
N PRO A 144 -16.40 -25.59 -43.06
CA PRO A 144 -15.56 -25.70 -44.26
C PRO A 144 -16.34 -26.05 -45.55
N SER A 145 -15.64 -26.00 -46.69
CA SER A 145 -16.10 -26.61 -47.95
C SER A 145 -14.96 -27.34 -48.67
N PRO A 146 -15.19 -28.56 -49.23
CA PRO A 146 -14.14 -29.38 -49.82
C PRO A 146 -14.10 -29.26 -51.35
N HIS A 147 -12.90 -29.20 -51.93
CA HIS A 147 -12.70 -29.60 -53.34
C HIS A 147 -11.38 -30.35 -53.55
N LYS A 148 -11.52 -31.56 -54.08
CA LYS A 148 -10.49 -32.40 -54.72
C LYS A 148 -9.83 -31.68 -55.91
N LYS A 149 -8.54 -31.94 -56.17
CA LYS A 149 -8.05 -32.58 -57.42
C LYS A 149 -6.52 -32.80 -57.44
N ASN A 150 -6.19 -33.91 -58.08
CA ASN A 150 -4.91 -34.54 -58.44
C ASN A 150 -3.94 -33.64 -59.25
N ASN A 151 -2.63 -33.89 -59.19
CA ASN A 151 -1.82 -34.59 -60.24
C ASN A 151 -0.30 -34.38 -60.08
N SER A 152 0.46 -35.42 -60.51
CA SER A 152 1.81 -35.44 -61.15
C SER A 152 2.94 -34.60 -60.54
N GLY A 153 4.16 -35.09 -60.29
CA GLY A 153 4.99 -36.04 -61.02
C GLY A 153 6.39 -35.40 -61.16
N GLY A 154 7.47 -36.16 -60.96
CA GLY A 154 8.83 -35.66 -61.11
C GLY A 154 9.86 -36.57 -60.45
N ASP A 155 10.69 -37.16 -61.29
CA ASP A 155 11.65 -38.25 -61.09
C ASP A 155 13.09 -37.71 -60.92
N GLU A 156 14.04 -38.64 -60.69
CA GLU A 156 15.52 -38.54 -60.69
C GLU A 156 16.21 -38.10 -59.36
N GLY A 157 17.21 -38.79 -58.81
CA GLY A 157 17.90 -40.01 -59.23
C GLY A 157 19.04 -40.42 -58.26
N HIS A 158 19.33 -41.73 -58.25
CA HIS A 158 20.61 -42.45 -58.08
C HIS A 158 21.72 -42.00 -57.09
N ASN A 159 22.02 -42.85 -56.08
CA ASN A 159 23.12 -43.84 -56.08
C ASN A 159 23.25 -44.50 -54.68
N LYS A 160 23.11 -45.83 -54.55
CA LYS A 160 24.18 -46.87 -54.54
C LYS A 160 25.09 -46.72 -53.29
N VAL A 161 25.19 -47.68 -52.37
CA VAL A 161 25.92 -48.96 -52.50
C VAL A 161 25.65 -49.82 -51.24
N LEU A 162 25.29 -51.10 -51.48
CA LEU A 162 25.69 -52.39 -50.86
C LEU A 162 26.25 -52.45 -49.41
N PHE A 163 26.12 -53.53 -48.63
CA PHE A 163 25.37 -54.80 -48.59
C PHE A 163 25.82 -55.47 -47.27
N GLY A 164 25.02 -56.40 -46.73
CA GLY A 164 25.58 -57.64 -46.20
C GLY A 164 25.40 -57.97 -44.72
N GLY A 165 24.58 -59.00 -44.47
CA GLY A 165 24.86 -60.04 -43.47
C GLY A 165 23.98 -60.00 -42.21
N THR A 166 22.79 -60.62 -42.21
CA THR A 166 22.52 -61.99 -41.71
C THR A 166 23.00 -62.29 -40.29
N VAL A 167 22.08 -62.70 -39.41
CA VAL A 167 21.86 -64.09 -38.97
C VAL A 167 21.03 -64.08 -37.66
N ASN A 168 19.91 -64.80 -37.72
CA ASN A 168 19.22 -65.64 -36.72
C ASN A 168 19.37 -65.39 -35.22
N GLY A 169 18.27 -65.66 -34.50
CA GLY A 169 18.40 -66.36 -33.22
C GLY A 169 17.20 -66.28 -32.32
N ASP A 170 16.32 -67.27 -32.43
CA ASP A 170 15.22 -67.60 -31.51
C ASP A 170 15.60 -67.62 -30.03
N SER A 171 14.59 -67.45 -29.17
CA SER A 171 14.16 -68.37 -28.08
C SER A 171 13.73 -67.57 -26.85
N LYS A 172 12.43 -67.44 -26.56
CA LYS A 172 11.55 -68.35 -25.79
C LYS A 172 11.90 -68.53 -24.30
N LYS A 173 10.87 -68.21 -23.50
CA LYS A 173 10.42 -68.87 -22.24
C LYS A 173 11.27 -68.62 -21.00
N ASP A 174 10.76 -68.61 -19.77
CA ASP A 174 9.44 -68.65 -19.12
C ASP A 174 9.75 -68.41 -17.61
N VAL A 175 8.71 -68.38 -16.77
CA VAL A 175 8.72 -68.76 -15.33
C VAL A 175 8.71 -67.62 -14.30
N GLU A 176 7.48 -67.24 -13.96
CA GLU A 176 6.83 -67.36 -12.65
C GLU A 176 7.62 -67.27 -11.30
N ARG A 177 7.02 -66.44 -10.43
CA ARG A 177 6.57 -66.71 -9.03
C ARG A 177 7.50 -66.42 -7.83
N VAL A 178 6.94 -65.58 -6.93
CA VAL A 178 6.55 -65.87 -5.51
C VAL A 178 7.27 -65.11 -4.36
N LYS A 179 6.40 -64.55 -3.49
CA LYS A 179 6.51 -64.18 -2.04
C LYS A 179 7.32 -62.93 -1.68
N ASP A 180 6.76 -61.92 -1.00
CA ASP A 180 6.02 -61.80 0.29
C ASP A 180 6.95 -61.42 1.45
N ASP A 181 6.40 -60.50 2.26
CA ASP A 181 6.77 -60.05 3.61
C ASP A 181 7.90 -59.03 3.80
N LEU A 182 7.51 -57.80 4.19
CA LEU A 182 7.95 -57.22 5.48
C LEU A 182 7.06 -56.06 5.94
N LYS A 183 6.82 -56.07 7.25
CA LYS A 183 5.86 -55.31 8.06
C LYS A 183 6.23 -53.85 8.29
N ALA A 184 5.18 -53.03 8.26
CA ALA A 184 4.80 -51.99 9.21
C ALA A 184 5.88 -51.36 10.13
N SER A 185 6.11 -50.07 9.91
CA SER A 185 6.67 -49.11 10.88
C SER A 185 5.84 -47.82 10.82
N SER A 186 5.61 -47.26 12.00
CA SER A 186 4.68 -46.18 12.40
C SER A 186 4.66 -44.95 11.50
N ALA A 187 3.44 -44.49 11.19
CA ALA A 187 3.16 -43.16 10.64
C ALA A 187 3.62 -42.07 11.62
N VAL A 188 4.79 -41.51 11.36
CA VAL A 188 5.15 -40.17 11.84
C VAL A 188 4.37 -39.20 10.95
N ASP A 189 3.56 -38.36 11.60
CA ASP A 189 2.69 -37.37 10.98
C ASP A 189 3.50 -36.50 10.00
N GLU A 190 3.34 -36.70 8.68
CA GLU A 190 4.08 -35.97 7.63
C GLU A 190 3.92 -34.44 7.76
N ASN A 191 2.85 -33.99 8.43
CA ASN A 191 2.62 -32.60 8.80
C ASN A 191 3.68 -32.04 9.76
N ASP A 192 4.25 -32.82 10.67
CA ASP A 192 5.19 -32.32 11.69
C ASP A 192 6.58 -32.02 11.09
N PHE A 193 6.99 -32.79 10.08
CA PHE A 193 8.22 -32.53 9.31
C PHE A 193 8.07 -31.30 8.38
N TYR A 194 6.88 -31.12 7.80
CA TYR A 194 6.57 -29.96 6.96
C TYR A 194 6.52 -28.66 7.78
N LEU A 195 5.88 -28.71 8.96
CA LEU A 195 5.80 -27.57 9.88
C LEU A 195 7.18 -27.15 10.40
N LYS A 196 8.07 -28.09 10.76
CA LYS A 196 9.43 -27.78 11.23
C LYS A 196 10.28 -26.99 10.23
N ASN A 197 10.08 -27.19 8.92
CA ASN A 197 10.82 -26.46 7.88
C ASN A 197 10.21 -25.09 7.52
N ILE A 198 8.93 -24.88 7.85
CA ILE A 198 8.19 -23.61 7.63
C ILE A 198 8.42 -22.61 8.76
N VAL A 199 8.65 -23.10 9.98
CA VAL A 199 8.75 -22.31 11.22
C VAL A 199 9.87 -21.27 11.20
N THR A 200 11.00 -21.51 10.52
CA THR A 200 12.15 -20.59 10.54
C THR A 200 12.22 -19.64 9.35
N ARG A 201 11.58 -19.96 8.21
CA ARG A 201 11.71 -19.20 6.96
C ARG A 201 10.64 -18.14 6.72
N ASN A 202 9.53 -18.18 7.45
CA ASN A 202 8.36 -17.32 7.21
C ASN A 202 8.18 -16.20 8.23
N TYR A 203 9.24 -15.92 9.00
CA TYR A 203 9.24 -14.83 9.96
C TYR A 203 10.43 -13.93 9.77
N VAL A 204 10.19 -12.62 9.81
CA VAL A 204 11.24 -11.62 9.96
C VAL A 204 11.17 -11.11 11.38
N THR A 205 12.31 -11.03 12.05
CA THR A 205 12.38 -10.38 13.36
C THR A 205 12.84 -8.95 13.15
N ASP A 206 12.05 -7.98 13.63
CA ASP A 206 12.45 -6.57 13.56
C ASP A 206 13.61 -6.28 14.54
N TYR A 207 14.18 -5.08 14.42
CA TYR A 207 15.28 -4.62 15.30
C TYR A 207 14.90 -4.51 16.79
N LYS A 208 13.61 -4.64 17.14
CA LYS A 208 13.10 -4.66 18.52
C LYS A 208 12.78 -6.08 19.00
N GLY A 209 13.11 -7.11 18.21
CA GLY A 209 12.82 -8.51 18.55
C GLY A 209 11.38 -8.93 18.29
N LYS A 210 10.55 -8.11 17.64
CA LYS A 210 9.17 -8.48 17.27
C LYS A 210 9.19 -9.34 16.02
N LYS A 211 8.43 -10.43 16.05
CA LYS A 211 8.34 -11.36 14.92
C LYS A 211 7.17 -10.97 14.02
N TRP A 212 7.43 -10.85 12.73
CA TRP A 212 6.46 -10.52 11.69
C TRP A 212 6.31 -11.72 10.77
N CYS A 213 5.08 -12.20 10.55
CA CYS A 213 4.82 -13.30 9.64
C CYS A 213 4.72 -12.81 8.20
N VAL A 214 5.55 -13.37 7.32
CA VAL A 214 5.57 -13.03 5.89
C VAL A 214 4.33 -13.55 5.17
N LEU A 215 3.77 -14.69 5.60
CA LEU A 215 2.62 -15.33 4.94
C LEU A 215 1.31 -14.56 5.10
N CYS A 216 1.06 -14.00 6.28
CA CYS A 216 -0.16 -13.25 6.55
C CYS A 216 0.05 -11.74 6.74
N ASN A 217 1.30 -11.27 6.67
CA ASN A 217 1.68 -9.87 6.89
C ASN A 217 1.23 -9.32 8.27
N CYS A 218 1.25 -10.15 9.32
CA CYS A 218 0.84 -9.75 10.67
C CYS A 218 2.01 -9.77 11.66
N PHE A 219 2.02 -8.82 12.60
CA PHE A 219 2.93 -8.85 13.75
C PHE A 219 2.43 -9.85 14.79
N ILE A 220 3.32 -10.72 15.27
CA ILE A 220 3.03 -11.66 16.34
C ILE A 220 3.34 -10.97 17.67
N THR A 221 2.29 -10.48 18.34
CA THR A 221 2.43 -9.76 19.61
C THR A 221 2.20 -10.62 20.85
N ASN A 222 1.36 -11.67 20.74
CA ASN A 222 0.82 -12.39 21.91
C ASN A 222 0.92 -13.92 21.85
N CYS A 223 1.66 -14.50 20.90
CA CYS A 223 1.82 -15.95 20.82
C CYS A 223 3.22 -16.33 20.30
N GLN A 224 3.63 -17.57 20.51
CA GLN A 224 4.86 -18.07 19.89
C GLN A 224 4.63 -18.26 18.37
N PRO A 225 5.66 -18.12 17.52
CA PRO A 225 5.54 -18.37 16.08
C PRO A 225 4.89 -19.71 15.73
N ASP A 226 5.16 -20.75 16.51
CA ASP A 226 4.59 -22.08 16.32
C ASP A 226 3.08 -22.12 16.60
N GLU A 227 2.63 -21.36 17.59
CA GLU A 227 1.20 -21.20 17.90
C GLU A 227 0.52 -20.37 16.81
N HIS A 228 1.20 -19.34 16.29
CA HIS A 228 0.71 -18.54 15.19
C HIS A 228 0.56 -19.35 13.88
N LEU A 229 1.48 -20.26 13.55
CA LEU A 229 1.33 -21.18 12.39
C LEU A 229 0.19 -22.18 12.58
N ARG A 230 -0.04 -22.61 13.82
CA ARG A 230 -1.16 -23.51 14.15
C ARG A 230 -2.49 -22.80 14.29
N SER A 231 -2.51 -21.46 14.24
CA SER A 231 -3.73 -20.68 14.30
C SER A 231 -4.69 -21.05 13.16
N GLU A 232 -5.99 -20.92 13.42
CA GLU A 232 -7.02 -21.18 12.41
C GLU A 232 -6.83 -20.30 11.16
N HIS A 233 -6.40 -19.05 11.37
CA HIS A 233 -6.04 -18.12 10.30
C HIS A 233 -4.98 -18.70 9.35
N HIS A 234 -3.87 -19.23 9.88
CA HIS A 234 -2.82 -19.81 9.04
C HIS A 234 -3.19 -21.14 8.42
N ARG A 235 -3.93 -22.00 9.15
CA ARG A 235 -4.47 -23.24 8.56
C ARG A 235 -5.35 -22.95 7.36
N ASN A 236 -6.15 -21.87 7.40
CA ASN A 236 -6.98 -21.46 6.27
C ASN A 236 -6.15 -20.89 5.10
N LEU A 237 -5.12 -20.08 5.38
CA LEU A 237 -4.19 -19.58 4.35
C LEU A 237 -3.41 -20.71 3.65
N ILE A 238 -2.95 -21.72 4.41
CA ILE A 238 -2.25 -22.88 3.88
C ILE A 238 -3.20 -23.72 3.02
N LYS A 239 -4.40 -24.06 3.51
CA LYS A 239 -5.43 -24.76 2.73
C LYS A 239 -5.79 -24.03 1.43
N LEU A 240 -5.84 -22.70 1.45
CA LEU A 240 -6.13 -21.88 0.28
C LEU A 240 -5.01 -21.91 -0.77
N ASN A 241 -3.77 -22.19 -0.35
CA ASN A 241 -2.63 -22.40 -1.25
C ASN A 241 -2.49 -23.87 -1.69
N GLU A 242 -2.84 -24.84 -0.83
CA GLU A 242 -2.87 -26.26 -1.18
C GLU A 242 -3.97 -26.59 -2.19
N GLY A 243 -5.17 -25.99 -2.05
CA GLY A 243 -6.25 -26.13 -3.03
C GLY A 243 -5.90 -25.59 -4.43
N LYS A 244 -4.86 -24.75 -4.54
CA LYS A 244 -4.32 -24.31 -5.84
C LYS A 244 -3.37 -25.35 -6.47
N LYS A 245 -2.74 -26.22 -5.66
CA LYS A 245 -1.85 -27.30 -6.15
C LYS A 245 -2.63 -28.54 -6.56
N GLU A 246 -3.65 -28.94 -5.79
CA GLU A 246 -4.45 -30.14 -6.10
C GLU A 246 -5.29 -30.00 -7.39
N ASN A 247 -5.73 -28.78 -7.70
CA ASN A 247 -6.39 -28.48 -8.97
C ASN A 247 -5.43 -28.51 -10.17
N GLY A 248 -4.11 -28.47 -9.93
CA GLY A 248 -3.09 -28.68 -10.97
C GLY A 248 -2.64 -30.14 -11.12
N GLN A 249 -2.75 -30.96 -10.06
CA GLN A 249 -2.23 -32.35 -10.06
C GLN A 249 -3.24 -33.42 -10.50
N LYS A 250 -4.56 -33.15 -10.53
CA LYS A 250 -5.56 -34.11 -11.05
C LYS A 250 -5.55 -34.30 -12.58
N ALA A 251 -4.65 -33.63 -13.30
CA ALA A 251 -4.53 -33.73 -14.76
C ALA A 251 -3.41 -34.67 -15.24
N ASN A 252 -2.67 -35.35 -14.37
CA ASN A 252 -1.58 -36.22 -14.82
C ASN A 252 -1.26 -37.37 -13.85
N GLU A 253 -1.81 -38.55 -14.14
CA GLU A 253 -1.33 -39.82 -13.57
C GLU A 253 -0.71 -40.71 -14.67
N ASN A 254 0.63 -40.65 -14.76
CA ASN A 254 1.62 -41.74 -15.02
C ASN A 254 1.69 -42.51 -16.38
N PRO A 255 2.81 -43.21 -16.73
CA PRO A 255 3.99 -43.56 -15.89
C PRO A 255 5.43 -43.42 -16.49
N LYS A 256 6.38 -43.30 -15.54
CA LYS A 256 7.76 -43.87 -15.46
C LYS A 256 8.87 -43.40 -16.43
N SER A 257 9.93 -42.84 -15.84
CA SER A 257 11.31 -43.27 -16.14
C SER A 257 12.29 -43.00 -14.99
N ASN A 258 13.10 -44.02 -14.73
CA ASN A 258 14.32 -44.08 -13.94
C ASN A 258 15.33 -43.00 -14.37
N MET A 259 16.02 -42.33 -13.43
CA MET A 259 17.49 -42.30 -13.44
C MET A 259 18.09 -41.74 -12.16
N ASN A 260 19.31 -42.22 -11.93
CA ASN A 260 20.11 -42.26 -10.73
C ASN A 260 21.34 -41.40 -11.00
N THR A 261 21.71 -40.45 -10.13
CA THR A 261 23.12 -40.01 -10.04
C THR A 261 23.42 -39.38 -8.68
N GLN A 262 24.33 -40.04 -7.97
CA GLN A 262 25.06 -39.52 -6.82
C GLN A 262 25.95 -38.34 -7.26
N ASN A 263 26.19 -37.39 -6.36
CA ASN A 263 27.55 -36.92 -6.11
C ASN A 263 27.65 -36.22 -4.75
N ASN A 264 28.50 -36.81 -3.91
CA ASN A 264 29.01 -36.28 -2.66
C ASN A 264 29.99 -35.14 -2.95
N ILE A 265 29.91 -34.03 -2.21
CA ILE A 265 31.09 -33.26 -1.83
C ILE A 265 31.05 -33.00 -0.33
N HIS A 266 32.08 -33.53 0.30
CA HIS A 266 32.51 -33.49 1.69
C HIS A 266 33.44 -32.29 1.88
N MET A 267 33.27 -31.50 2.94
CA MET A 267 34.38 -30.87 3.69
C MET A 267 33.89 -30.20 4.98
N ASP A 268 34.09 -30.95 6.06
CA ASP A 268 34.64 -30.62 7.37
C ASP A 268 34.30 -29.32 8.13
N LEU A 269 33.80 -29.61 9.34
CA LEU A 269 33.87 -28.83 10.57
C LEU A 269 35.25 -28.22 10.83
N VAL A 270 35.26 -26.97 11.31
CA VAL A 270 36.18 -26.54 12.36
C VAL A 270 35.38 -25.89 13.49
N ASN A 271 35.63 -26.38 14.69
CA ASN A 271 34.97 -26.06 15.96
C ASN A 271 35.37 -24.70 16.55
N GLU A 272 34.49 -24.27 17.45
CA GLU A 272 34.54 -23.14 18.38
C GLU A 272 35.74 -23.10 19.32
N THR A 273 36.04 -21.88 19.81
CA THR A 273 36.43 -21.42 21.19
C THR A 273 37.15 -20.06 21.03
N ASP A 274 37.10 -19.02 21.87
CA ASP A 274 36.66 -18.84 23.25
C ASP A 274 36.54 -17.32 23.59
N LEU A 275 35.58 -16.99 24.45
CA LEU A 275 35.60 -16.05 25.61
C LEU A 275 36.43 -14.72 25.58
N LYS A 276 35.75 -13.56 25.77
CA LYS A 276 35.80 -12.70 26.99
C LYS A 276 35.28 -11.24 26.83
N ASN A 277 34.38 -10.87 27.76
CA ASN A 277 34.30 -9.63 28.57
C ASN A 277 34.31 -8.22 27.92
N ASN A 278 33.29 -7.40 28.18
CA ASN A 278 33.18 -6.59 29.41
C ASN A 278 31.92 -5.69 29.47
N LYS A 279 31.26 -5.69 30.64
CA LYS A 279 30.25 -4.73 31.08
C LYS A 279 30.92 -3.47 31.64
N LYS A 280 30.33 -2.28 31.45
CA LYS A 280 30.38 -1.20 32.46
C LYS A 280 29.06 -0.42 32.56
N ASN A 281 28.68 -0.18 33.81
CA ASN A 281 27.48 0.45 34.35
C ASN A 281 27.44 1.97 34.14
N VAL A 282 26.24 2.55 34.19
CA VAL A 282 25.99 3.95 34.57
C VAL A 282 24.90 3.97 35.66
N PRO A 283 25.08 4.67 36.80
CA PRO A 283 24.12 4.65 37.89
C PRO A 283 23.04 5.73 37.76
N PHE A 284 21.82 5.30 38.10
CA PHE A 284 20.62 6.10 38.32
C PHE A 284 20.59 6.54 39.79
N LEU A 285 20.27 7.80 40.10
CA LEU A 285 19.83 8.16 41.45
C LEU A 285 18.83 9.32 41.46
N SER A 286 17.69 8.97 42.05
CA SER A 286 16.49 9.77 42.34
C SER A 286 16.72 10.69 43.55
N GLY A 287 15.97 11.79 43.61
CA GLY A 287 15.99 12.71 44.75
C GLY A 287 14.74 13.59 44.82
N MET A 288 13.62 13.03 45.30
CA MET A 288 12.48 13.79 45.81
C MET A 288 12.81 14.38 47.18
N LYS A 289 12.41 15.64 47.43
CA LYS A 289 12.16 16.16 48.78
C LYS A 289 10.93 17.07 48.77
N SER A 290 9.90 16.62 49.48
CA SER A 290 8.77 17.40 49.99
C SER A 290 9.12 17.95 51.37
N ASN A 291 8.58 19.12 51.71
CA ASN A 291 8.29 19.65 53.07
C ASN A 291 7.42 20.91 52.82
N GLY A 292 6.14 20.94 53.21
CA GLY A 292 5.65 21.23 54.57
C GLY A 292 5.00 22.64 54.53
N SER A 293 3.68 22.76 54.37
CA SER A 293 2.70 23.00 55.45
C SER A 293 3.13 24.09 56.43
N GLU A 294 2.47 25.26 56.40
CA GLU A 294 1.97 25.92 57.61
C GLU A 294 0.99 27.07 57.33
N ARG A 295 0.24 27.39 58.39
CA ARG A 295 -1.09 27.98 58.46
C ARG A 295 -1.13 29.51 58.43
N THR A 296 -2.30 29.98 58.00
CA THR A 296 -3.00 31.24 58.32
C THR A 296 -2.55 32.02 59.56
N THR A 297 -2.42 33.35 59.43
CA THR A 297 -3.05 34.32 60.36
C THR A 297 -3.42 35.62 59.63
N LEU A 298 -4.69 36.01 59.77
CA LEU A 298 -5.23 37.34 59.54
C LEU A 298 -4.80 38.24 60.69
N PHE A 299 -4.25 39.43 60.44
CA PHE A 299 -4.47 40.62 61.28
C PHE A 299 -4.29 41.91 60.48
N THR A 300 -5.20 42.82 60.80
CA THR A 300 -5.46 44.17 60.32
C THR A 300 -4.40 45.19 60.72
N ASN A 301 -4.02 46.10 59.82
CA ASN A 301 -4.11 47.55 60.03
C ASN A 301 -3.77 48.37 58.76
N PRO A 302 -4.46 49.51 58.52
CA PRO A 302 -4.37 50.29 57.30
C PRO A 302 -3.17 51.25 57.33
N VAL A 303 -2.26 51.11 56.36
CA VAL A 303 -1.15 52.07 56.18
C VAL A 303 -1.63 53.24 55.34
N LYS A 304 -1.53 54.42 55.95
CA LYS A 304 -1.87 55.73 55.39
C LYS A 304 -1.08 56.01 54.11
N MET A 305 -1.79 56.54 53.12
CA MET A 305 -1.19 57.14 51.93
C MET A 305 -0.45 58.42 52.31
N THR A 306 0.83 58.49 51.95
CA THR A 306 1.55 59.75 51.78
C THR A 306 1.86 59.92 50.30
N THR A 307 1.38 61.06 49.82
CA THR A 307 1.53 61.64 48.49
C THR A 307 2.99 61.84 48.07
N SER A 308 3.14 62.07 46.76
CA SER A 308 4.29 62.58 46.01
C SER A 308 5.49 61.66 45.85
N ASP A 309 5.49 60.93 44.72
CA ASP A 309 6.65 60.94 43.82
C ASP A 309 6.18 60.61 42.39
N ALA A 310 6.24 61.61 41.52
CA ALA A 310 6.03 61.50 40.09
C ALA A 310 7.20 60.72 39.47
N LYS A 311 7.09 59.38 39.48
CA LYS A 311 7.88 58.51 38.60
C LYS A 311 7.08 58.28 37.32
N THR A 312 7.68 58.66 36.21
CA THR A 312 7.26 58.33 34.85
C THR A 312 7.12 56.81 34.71
N GLU A 313 5.90 56.30 34.87
CA GLU A 313 5.57 54.91 34.55
C GLU A 313 5.67 54.73 33.04
N LYS A 314 6.74 54.08 32.59
CA LYS A 314 6.76 53.43 31.27
C LYS A 314 5.55 52.48 31.21
N PRO A 315 4.74 52.52 30.13
CA PRO A 315 3.61 51.62 30.00
C PRO A 315 4.12 50.18 30.08
N ARG A 316 3.74 49.46 31.15
CA ARG A 316 3.92 48.00 31.24
C ARG A 316 3.05 47.39 30.15
N THR A 317 3.63 47.21 28.97
CA THR A 317 3.10 46.36 27.90
C THR A 317 2.95 44.97 28.49
N LYS A 318 1.73 44.60 28.91
CA LYS A 318 1.37 43.21 29.20
C LYS A 318 1.80 42.41 27.97
N GLY A 319 2.83 41.57 28.13
CA GLY A 319 3.37 40.77 27.05
C GLY A 319 2.24 39.97 26.41
N MET A 320 1.95 40.24 25.15
CA MET A 320 1.01 39.44 24.36
C MET A 320 1.48 37.98 24.43
N LYS A 321 0.58 37.06 24.76
CA LYS A 321 0.93 35.63 24.76
C LYS A 321 1.24 35.23 23.33
N ILE A 322 2.29 34.45 23.13
CA ILE A 322 2.73 33.99 21.79
C ILE A 322 1.61 33.28 21.02
N GLN A 323 0.70 32.61 21.72
CA GLN A 323 -0.47 31.95 21.15
C GLN A 323 -1.44 32.94 20.50
N ASP A 324 -1.67 34.09 21.15
CA ASP A 324 -2.54 35.15 20.61
C ASP A 324 -1.89 35.77 19.35
N PHE A 325 -0.58 35.98 19.39
CA PHE A 325 0.19 36.43 18.23
C PHE A 325 0.09 35.45 17.06
N ALA A 326 0.31 34.16 17.32
CA ALA A 326 0.25 33.12 16.31
C ALA A 326 -1.13 33.02 15.66
N LYS A 327 -2.21 33.05 16.47
CA LYS A 327 -3.58 33.01 15.98
C LYS A 327 -3.91 34.22 15.08
N ASN A 328 -3.47 35.41 15.46
CA ASN A 328 -3.74 36.65 14.71
C ASN A 328 -3.01 36.72 13.37
N HIS A 329 -1.92 35.98 13.19
CA HIS A 329 -1.11 35.97 11.98
C HIS A 329 -1.21 34.66 11.18
N GLY A 330 -2.23 33.84 11.46
CA GLY A 330 -2.50 32.62 10.69
C GLY A 330 -1.45 31.52 10.89
N PHE A 331 -0.79 31.47 12.05
CA PHE A 331 0.11 30.37 12.39
C PHE A 331 -0.63 29.24 13.10
N THR A 332 -0.28 28.00 12.79
CA THR A 332 -0.77 26.82 13.52
C THR A 332 0.32 26.27 14.42
N ARG A 333 0.04 26.10 15.71
CA ARG A 333 0.99 25.49 16.65
C ARG A 333 1.02 23.98 16.46
N ASN A 334 2.22 23.43 16.27
CA ASN A 334 2.45 22.00 16.30
C ASN A 334 2.68 21.57 17.76
N LEU A 335 1.86 20.65 18.26
CA LEU A 335 1.94 20.21 19.66
C LEU A 335 3.12 19.26 19.92
N ALA A 336 3.61 18.55 18.91
CA ALA A 336 4.65 17.54 19.09
C ALA A 336 6.00 18.15 19.49
N ASP A 337 6.34 19.32 18.95
CA ASP A 337 7.63 19.99 19.21
C ASP A 337 7.47 21.47 19.61
N ASN A 338 6.23 21.91 19.84
CA ASN A 338 5.87 23.30 20.16
C ASN A 338 6.19 24.35 19.08
N SER A 339 6.60 23.94 17.88
CA SER A 339 6.86 24.84 16.74
C SER A 339 5.56 25.46 16.19
N TYR A 340 5.71 26.43 15.29
CA TYR A 340 4.59 27.03 14.57
C TYR A 340 4.71 26.77 13.06
N TYR A 341 3.59 26.68 12.36
CA TYR A 341 3.55 26.53 10.91
C TYR A 341 2.95 27.79 10.29
N CYS A 342 3.63 28.35 9.28
CA CYS A 342 3.10 29.45 8.49
C CYS A 342 2.52 28.93 7.17
N HIS A 343 1.19 28.95 7.05
CA HIS A 343 0.47 28.56 5.83
C HIS A 343 0.75 29.48 4.64
N THR A 344 1.10 30.74 4.88
CA THR A 344 1.44 31.67 3.79
C THR A 344 2.75 31.32 3.11
N CYS A 345 3.74 30.83 3.88
CA CYS A 345 5.07 30.50 3.39
C CYS A 345 5.35 28.99 3.32
N ASP A 346 4.36 28.18 3.67
CA ASP A 346 4.45 26.72 3.75
C ASP A 346 5.71 26.22 4.48
N ARG A 347 6.02 26.83 5.64
CA ARG A 347 7.22 26.48 6.41
C ARG A 347 7.01 26.47 7.90
N ARG A 348 7.73 25.56 8.56
CA ARG A 348 7.83 25.43 10.01
C ARG A 348 8.74 26.52 10.58
N LEU A 349 8.32 27.11 11.69
CA LEU A 349 8.96 28.21 12.37
C LEU A 349 9.24 27.82 13.83
N PRO A 350 10.29 28.37 14.44
CA PRO A 350 10.63 28.00 15.80
C PRO A 350 9.72 28.70 16.82
N THR A 351 9.91 28.36 18.10
CA THR A 351 8.95 28.68 19.17
C THR A 351 9.10 30.08 19.76
N LYS A 352 10.09 30.88 19.33
CA LYS A 352 10.35 32.20 19.91
C LYS A 352 9.53 33.29 19.21
N LEU A 353 8.87 34.13 19.99
CA LEU A 353 8.04 35.23 19.48
C LEU A 353 8.83 36.21 18.59
N SER A 354 10.12 36.45 18.90
CA SER A 354 10.99 37.30 18.09
C SER A 354 11.19 36.77 16.67
N GLU A 355 11.28 35.45 16.52
CA GLU A 355 11.50 34.79 15.23
C GLU A 355 10.21 34.75 14.40
N LEU A 356 9.05 34.60 15.06
CA LEU A 356 7.74 34.73 14.40
C LEU A 356 7.51 36.15 13.87
N LYS A 357 7.88 37.18 14.64
CA LYS A 357 7.80 38.59 14.20
C LYS A 357 8.73 38.85 13.01
N ALA A 358 10.00 38.42 13.12
CA ALA A 358 10.96 38.56 12.04
C ALA A 358 10.53 37.82 10.75
N HIS A 359 9.83 36.69 10.89
CA HIS A 359 9.24 35.99 9.75
C HIS A 359 8.16 36.82 9.04
N ILE A 360 7.26 37.47 9.79
CA ILE A 360 6.16 38.25 9.20
C ILE A 360 6.69 39.51 8.51
N GLU A 361 7.71 40.13 9.10
CA GLU A 361 8.38 41.31 8.54
C GLU A 361 9.29 40.98 7.34
N ASN A 362 9.53 39.69 7.06
CA ASN A 362 10.36 39.27 5.95
C ASN A 362 9.68 39.62 4.61
N LYS A 363 10.44 40.24 3.69
CA LYS A 363 9.96 40.62 2.35
C LYS A 363 9.30 39.46 1.60
N THR A 364 9.86 38.25 1.69
CA THR A 364 9.30 37.05 1.04
C THR A 364 7.94 36.67 1.62
N HIS A 365 7.74 36.83 2.93
CA HIS A 365 6.43 36.59 3.53
C HIS A 365 5.40 37.61 3.05
N ILE A 366 5.76 38.90 3.03
CA ILE A 366 4.90 39.99 2.55
C ILE A 366 4.54 39.79 1.07
N GLU A 367 5.50 39.37 0.25
CA GLU A 367 5.29 39.08 -1.16
C GLU A 367 4.38 37.86 -1.36
N ASN A 368 4.56 36.79 -0.58
CA ASN A 368 3.64 35.65 -0.60
C ASN A 368 2.22 36.03 -0.17
N ILE A 369 2.07 36.92 0.82
CA ILE A 369 0.75 37.50 1.14
C ILE A 369 0.20 38.21 -0.10
N LYS A 370 0.98 39.11 -0.71
CA LYS A 370 0.54 39.86 -1.89
C LYS A 370 0.11 38.95 -3.02
N ILE A 371 0.91 37.94 -3.37
CA ILE A 371 0.61 36.95 -4.41
C ILE A 371 -0.69 36.20 -4.07
N LYS A 372 -0.83 35.70 -2.83
CA LYS A 372 -2.06 35.02 -2.40
C LYS A 372 -3.28 35.96 -2.45
N THR A 373 -3.12 37.24 -2.12
CA THR A 373 -4.20 38.24 -2.18
C THR A 373 -4.46 38.79 -3.59
N SER A 374 -3.52 38.68 -4.53
CA SER A 374 -3.65 39.21 -5.89
C SER A 374 -4.11 38.17 -6.90
N LYS A 375 -3.91 36.87 -6.63
CA LYS A 375 -4.47 35.78 -7.44
C LYS A 375 -5.99 35.65 -7.32
N THR A 376 -6.62 36.37 -6.40
CA THR A 376 -8.07 36.31 -6.19
C THR A 376 -8.83 37.30 -7.06
N ASP A 377 -8.82 37.09 -8.38
CA ASP A 377 -10.11 37.17 -9.10
C ASP A 377 -10.88 35.93 -8.66
N LYS A 378 -11.40 35.98 -7.42
CA LYS A 378 -12.09 34.86 -6.78
C LYS A 378 -13.22 34.44 -7.71
N LYS A 379 -13.03 33.31 -8.42
CA LYS A 379 -14.14 32.61 -9.03
C LYS A 379 -15.20 32.50 -7.94
N ILE A 380 -16.38 33.06 -8.20
CA ILE A 380 -17.46 33.11 -7.23
C ILE A 380 -17.99 31.68 -7.11
N VAL A 381 -17.43 30.94 -6.16
CA VAL A 381 -17.87 29.59 -5.82
C VAL A 381 -19.05 29.73 -4.86
N THR A 382 -20.22 29.20 -5.24
CA THR A 382 -21.37 29.18 -4.33
C THR A 382 -21.16 28.13 -3.25
N LYS A 383 -21.25 28.55 -1.99
CA LYS A 383 -21.04 27.70 -0.81
C LYS A 383 -22.28 27.74 0.09
N LYS A 384 -22.62 26.62 0.70
CA LYS A 384 -23.68 26.54 1.71
C LYS A 384 -23.16 25.81 2.95
N PRO A 385 -23.62 26.15 4.17
CA PRO A 385 -23.31 25.33 5.35
C PRO A 385 -23.68 23.87 5.09
N LEU A 386 -22.80 22.94 5.47
CA LEU A 386 -22.99 21.51 5.18
C LEU A 386 -24.35 21.01 5.67
N LEU A 387 -24.74 21.39 6.89
CA LEU A 387 -25.99 20.97 7.50
C LEU A 387 -27.24 21.56 6.84
N ASP A 388 -27.12 22.65 6.10
CA ASP A 388 -28.27 23.22 5.36
C ASP A 388 -28.53 22.48 4.05
N VAL A 389 -27.56 21.69 3.59
CA VAL A 389 -27.69 20.89 2.36
C VAL A 389 -28.09 19.46 2.65
N ILE A 390 -27.68 18.89 3.78
CA ILE A 390 -28.02 17.50 4.14
C ILE A 390 -29.46 17.47 4.64
N GLU A 391 -30.34 16.83 3.89
CA GLU A 391 -31.75 16.62 4.23
C GLU A 391 -31.99 15.22 4.79
N VAL A 392 -31.35 14.23 4.15
CA VAL A 392 -31.52 12.81 4.44
C VAL A 392 -30.15 12.15 4.49
N SER A 393 -29.97 11.26 5.47
CA SER A 393 -28.76 10.45 5.55
C SER A 393 -29.06 9.02 6.00
N GLU A 394 -28.30 8.06 5.47
CA GLU A 394 -28.45 6.64 5.77
C GLU A 394 -27.09 5.94 5.80
N PHE A 395 -26.84 5.13 6.85
CA PHE A 395 -25.63 4.31 6.94
C PHE A 395 -25.86 2.90 6.40
N VAL A 396 -25.09 2.53 5.39
CA VAL A 396 -25.12 1.20 4.77
C VAL A 396 -23.78 0.51 4.96
N GLN A 397 -23.80 -0.79 5.24
CA GLN A 397 -22.59 -1.60 5.21
C GLN A 397 -22.43 -2.17 3.80
N ASP A 398 -21.39 -1.77 3.08
CA ASP A 398 -21.03 -2.32 1.76
C ASP A 398 -19.73 -3.10 1.89
N LYS A 399 -19.83 -4.44 1.94
CA LYS A 399 -18.71 -5.33 2.23
C LYS A 399 -18.01 -4.91 3.54
N GLU A 400 -16.81 -4.38 3.39
CA GLU A 400 -15.87 -3.97 4.41
C GLU A 400 -15.85 -2.44 4.62
N GLU A 401 -16.77 -1.71 4.01
CA GLU A 401 -16.83 -0.26 4.15
C GLU A 401 -18.15 0.16 4.79
N LEU A 402 -18.05 1.08 5.73
CA LEU A 402 -19.21 1.80 6.24
C LEU A 402 -19.46 2.98 5.33
N ILE A 403 -20.60 2.96 4.65
CA ILE A 403 -21.02 3.95 3.66
C ILE A 403 -22.06 4.86 4.28
N LEU A 404 -21.97 6.15 3.97
CA LEU A 404 -23.00 7.14 4.22
C LEU A 404 -23.62 7.57 2.89
N ILE A 405 -24.92 7.33 2.75
CA ILE A 405 -25.73 7.86 1.65
C ILE A 405 -26.28 9.22 2.09
N VAL A 406 -26.03 10.26 1.32
CA VAL A 406 -26.50 11.63 1.60
C VAL A 406 -27.48 12.07 0.51
N ASN A 407 -28.66 12.54 0.92
CA ASN A 407 -29.75 13.04 0.06
C ASN A 407 -30.16 12.08 -1.06
N ASN A 408 -29.98 10.77 -0.86
CA ASN A 408 -30.14 9.77 -1.92
C ASN A 408 -29.37 10.11 -3.22
N LYS A 409 -28.31 10.91 -3.10
CA LYS A 409 -27.55 11.47 -4.20
C LYS A 409 -26.07 11.10 -4.13
N TYR A 410 -25.50 11.12 -2.93
CA TYR A 410 -24.07 10.88 -2.74
C TYR A 410 -23.87 9.55 -2.03
N TRP A 411 -22.97 8.72 -2.56
CA TRP A 411 -22.50 7.48 -1.93
C TRP A 411 -21.07 7.70 -1.43
N LEU A 412 -20.93 7.95 -0.13
CA LEU A 412 -19.66 8.38 0.45
C LEU A 412 -19.14 7.35 1.45
N ASN A 413 -17.83 7.21 1.56
CA ASN A 413 -17.25 6.52 2.70
C ASN A 413 -17.53 7.32 3.98
N ALA A 414 -18.02 6.67 5.03
CA ALA A 414 -18.38 7.35 6.26
C ALA A 414 -17.18 8.04 6.94
N PHE A 415 -15.98 7.45 6.91
CA PHE A 415 -14.78 8.11 7.40
C PHE A 415 -14.46 9.37 6.60
N GLY A 416 -14.58 9.32 5.26
CA GLY A 416 -14.40 10.50 4.42
C GLY A 416 -15.42 11.59 4.73
N PHE A 417 -16.68 11.22 5.02
CA PHE A 417 -17.68 12.18 5.49
C PHE A 417 -17.26 12.84 6.81
N PHE A 418 -16.73 12.10 7.78
CA PHE A 418 -16.20 12.67 9.03
C PHE A 418 -14.77 13.20 8.91
N LEU A 419 -14.27 13.42 7.68
CA LEU A 419 -12.94 14.00 7.43
C LEU A 419 -11.81 13.18 8.06
N ILE A 420 -11.98 11.87 8.12
CA ILE A 420 -10.98 10.90 8.55
C ILE A 420 -10.44 10.17 7.33
N ALA A 421 -9.13 10.19 7.15
CA ALA A 421 -8.43 9.43 6.12
C ALA A 421 -7.53 8.37 6.73
N LYS A 422 -7.38 7.26 6.02
CA LYS A 422 -6.49 6.16 6.37
C LYS A 422 -5.44 6.01 5.30
N PHE A 423 -4.18 6.27 5.66
CA PHE A 423 -3.02 6.11 4.79
C PHE A 423 -2.15 4.97 5.33
N CYS A 424 -2.33 3.77 4.75
CA CYS A 424 -1.73 2.53 5.24
C CYS A 424 -2.11 2.24 6.71
N VAL A 425 -1.15 2.43 7.63
CA VAL A 425 -1.31 2.23 9.08
C VAL A 425 -1.60 3.52 9.84
N LYS A 426 -1.55 4.69 9.16
CA LYS A 426 -1.82 5.99 9.77
C LYS A 426 -3.28 6.38 9.56
N ILE A 427 -3.90 6.91 10.61
CA ILE A 427 -5.22 7.53 10.53
C ILE A 427 -5.01 9.02 10.77
N PHE A 428 -5.67 9.86 10.00
CA PHE A 428 -5.49 11.31 10.06
C PHE A 428 -6.85 12.00 9.97
N CYS A 429 -7.08 13.01 10.82
CA CYS A 429 -8.26 13.86 10.71
C CYS A 429 -7.92 15.14 9.94
N HIS A 430 -8.53 15.33 8.76
CA HIS A 430 -8.36 16.52 7.95
C HIS A 430 -8.94 17.79 8.61
N ALA A 431 -10.07 17.66 9.31
CA ALA A 431 -10.70 18.79 10.01
C ALA A 431 -9.78 19.35 11.11
N CYS A 432 -9.32 18.46 11.99
CA CYS A 432 -8.53 18.81 13.16
C CYS A 432 -7.03 18.92 12.86
N ASN A 433 -6.58 18.38 11.72
CA ASN A 433 -5.18 18.33 11.30
C ASN A 433 -4.29 17.63 12.35
N ILE A 434 -4.72 16.44 12.78
CA ILE A 434 -4.02 15.62 13.78
C ILE A 434 -3.93 14.16 13.31
N ASP A 435 -2.83 13.50 13.69
CA ASP A 435 -2.69 12.06 13.57
C ASP A 435 -3.52 11.36 14.65
N LEU A 436 -4.19 10.29 14.25
CA LEU A 436 -5.02 9.44 15.09
C LEU A 436 -4.45 8.03 15.15
N THR A 437 -4.64 7.36 16.28
CA THR A 437 -4.44 5.92 16.45
C THR A 437 -5.79 5.23 16.32
N THR A 438 -5.81 3.95 15.95
CA THR A 438 -7.07 3.17 15.87
C THR A 438 -7.91 3.31 17.15
N ASP A 439 -7.26 3.23 18.31
CA ASP A 439 -7.91 3.31 19.63
C ASP A 439 -8.48 4.69 19.97
N ASN A 440 -8.00 5.77 19.32
CA ASN A 440 -8.40 7.13 19.65
C ASN A 440 -9.38 7.74 18.65
N VAL A 441 -9.64 7.09 17.50
CA VAL A 441 -10.54 7.62 16.47
C VAL A 441 -11.93 7.90 17.04
N LEU A 442 -12.48 6.94 17.79
CA LEU A 442 -13.81 7.07 18.38
C LEU A 442 -13.89 8.22 19.39
N ASN A 443 -12.90 8.30 20.29
CA ASN A 443 -12.80 9.37 21.27
C ASN A 443 -12.62 10.74 20.59
N HIS A 444 -11.95 10.80 19.46
CA HIS A 444 -11.80 12.02 18.68
C HIS A 444 -13.11 12.46 18.01
N LEU A 445 -13.86 11.53 17.42
CA LEU A 445 -15.10 11.83 16.71
C LEU A 445 -16.20 12.40 17.64
N ILE A 446 -16.20 12.02 18.92
CA ILE A 446 -17.13 12.55 19.93
C ILE A 446 -16.70 13.88 20.55
N GLN A 447 -15.48 14.36 20.28
CA GLN A 447 -15.03 15.65 20.79
C GLN A 447 -15.81 16.78 20.13
N ASP A 448 -16.30 17.72 20.94
CA ASP A 448 -17.05 18.88 20.48
C ASP A 448 -16.24 19.68 19.45
N GLU A 449 -14.91 19.75 19.59
CA GLU A 449 -14.04 20.46 18.63
C GLU A 449 -14.04 19.82 17.24
N HIS A 450 -14.03 18.49 17.16
CA HIS A 450 -14.10 17.78 15.88
C HIS A 450 -15.47 17.98 15.24
N ARG A 451 -16.53 17.77 16.03
CA ARG A 451 -17.90 17.95 15.59
C ARG A 451 -18.14 19.35 15.04
N ASP A 452 -17.75 20.37 15.79
CA ASP A 452 -17.82 21.78 15.38
C ASP A 452 -17.10 22.02 14.05
N SER A 453 -15.95 21.39 13.85
CA SER A 453 -15.17 21.54 12.62
C SER A 453 -15.88 20.93 11.42
N VAL A 454 -16.51 19.76 11.57
CA VAL A 454 -17.30 19.11 10.51
C VAL A 454 -18.57 19.91 10.22
N GLU A 455 -19.28 20.38 11.24
CA GLU A 455 -20.52 21.15 11.09
C GLU A 455 -20.30 22.52 10.43
N LYS A 456 -19.16 23.16 10.69
CA LYS A 456 -18.77 24.45 10.09
C LYS A 456 -18.24 24.33 8.66
N CYS A 457 -18.08 23.12 8.13
CA CYS A 457 -17.68 22.93 6.74
C CYS A 457 -18.72 23.55 5.79
N LEU A 458 -18.23 24.14 4.70
CA LEU A 458 -19.10 24.68 3.65
C LEU A 458 -19.09 23.72 2.46
N LEU A 459 -20.26 23.22 2.07
CA LEU A 459 -20.40 22.43 0.86
C LEU A 459 -20.40 23.35 -0.35
N ILE A 460 -19.60 23.00 -1.36
CA ILE A 460 -19.54 23.72 -2.63
C ILE A 460 -20.69 23.25 -3.52
N THR A 461 -21.62 24.15 -3.82
CA THR A 461 -22.83 23.82 -4.60
C THR A 461 -22.75 24.23 -6.06
N SER A 462 -21.67 24.91 -6.49
CA SER A 462 -21.49 25.31 -7.88
C SER A 462 -21.01 24.18 -8.79
N LEU A 463 -20.49 23.09 -8.21
CA LEU A 463 -20.13 21.88 -8.94
C LEU A 463 -21.24 20.85 -8.70
N GLU A 464 -22.13 20.71 -9.68
CA GLU A 464 -23.18 19.71 -9.62
C GLU A 464 -22.58 18.30 -9.56
N ASP A 465 -23.24 17.42 -8.80
CA ASP A 465 -22.88 16.01 -8.60
C ASP A 465 -21.54 15.73 -7.92
N GLU A 466 -20.79 16.78 -7.59
CA GLU A 466 -19.62 16.72 -6.76
C GLU A 466 -19.96 16.90 -5.28
N PHE A 467 -19.17 16.27 -4.41
CA PHE A 467 -19.26 16.43 -2.96
C PHE A 467 -17.97 17.07 -2.43
N ILE A 468 -17.76 18.35 -2.78
CA ILE A 468 -16.59 19.12 -2.36
C ILE A 468 -16.95 19.98 -1.16
N ARG A 469 -16.11 19.97 -0.13
CA ARG A 469 -16.30 20.79 1.07
C ARG A 469 -15.09 21.69 1.30
N GLU A 470 -15.32 22.96 1.60
CA GLU A 470 -14.30 23.79 2.20
C GLU A 470 -14.27 23.51 3.71
N ILE A 471 -13.17 22.90 4.17
CA ILE A 471 -13.01 22.48 5.57
C ILE A 471 -12.28 23.53 6.42
N LYS A 472 -11.46 24.35 5.77
CA LYS A 472 -10.78 25.55 6.29
C LYS A 472 -10.69 26.55 5.15
N LEU A 473 -10.41 27.81 5.47
CA LEU A 473 -10.25 28.85 4.44
C LEU A 473 -9.27 28.37 3.36
N ASP A 474 -9.77 28.30 2.14
CA ASP A 474 -9.06 27.86 0.93
C ASP A 474 -8.59 26.38 0.93
N LYS A 475 -8.99 25.54 1.91
CA LYS A 475 -8.72 24.10 1.88
C LYS A 475 -9.97 23.30 1.51
N TYR A 476 -9.87 22.51 0.46
CA TYR A 476 -11.00 21.81 -0.14
C TYR A 476 -10.85 20.30 -0.01
N HIS A 477 -11.90 19.62 0.44
CA HIS A 477 -11.95 18.17 0.61
C HIS A 477 -12.87 17.55 -0.43
N CYS A 478 -12.38 16.55 -1.16
CA CYS A 478 -13.19 15.73 -2.07
C CYS A 478 -13.83 14.54 -1.33
N GLY A 479 -15.17 14.50 -1.28
CA GLY A 479 -15.93 13.42 -0.65
C GLY A 479 -15.73 12.03 -1.27
N TYR A 480 -15.55 11.96 -2.59
CA TYR A 480 -15.40 10.68 -3.29
C TYR A 480 -13.99 10.10 -3.14
N CYS A 481 -12.97 10.95 -3.20
CA CYS A 481 -11.57 10.54 -3.16
C CYS A 481 -10.98 10.55 -1.73
N ASN A 482 -11.64 11.22 -0.77
CA ASN A 482 -11.16 11.43 0.59
C ASN A 482 -9.75 12.06 0.62
N ILE A 483 -9.56 13.09 -0.20
CA ILE A 483 -8.32 13.88 -0.27
C ILE A 483 -8.61 15.35 0.04
N VAL A 484 -7.57 16.09 0.40
CA VAL A 484 -7.62 17.52 0.66
C VAL A 484 -6.62 18.24 -0.22
N GLU A 485 -7.08 19.28 -0.89
CA GLU A 485 -6.29 20.20 -1.70
C GLU A 485 -6.19 21.58 -1.01
N GLU A 486 -5.09 22.28 -1.25
CA GLU A 486 -4.73 23.53 -0.56
C GLU A 486 -5.29 24.79 -1.25
N ASP A 487 -5.81 24.66 -2.47
CA ASP A 487 -6.53 25.73 -3.14
C ASP A 487 -7.64 25.24 -4.09
N TRP A 488 -8.38 26.18 -4.65
CA TRP A 488 -9.52 25.89 -5.51
C TRP A 488 -9.12 25.46 -6.92
N ASP A 489 -7.96 25.89 -7.42
CA ASP A 489 -7.54 25.49 -8.76
C ASP A 489 -7.08 24.02 -8.71
N ASP A 490 -6.38 23.62 -7.64
CA ASP A 490 -6.00 22.22 -7.38
C ASP A 490 -7.23 21.29 -7.31
N ILE A 491 -8.33 21.71 -6.66
CA ILE A 491 -9.54 20.87 -6.62
C ILE A 491 -10.24 20.79 -7.98
N VAL A 492 -10.18 21.85 -8.79
CA VAL A 492 -10.73 21.85 -10.16
C VAL A 492 -9.93 20.88 -11.03
N ASP A 493 -8.60 20.92 -10.92
CA ASP A 493 -7.71 20.00 -11.63
C ASP A 493 -7.93 18.56 -11.15
N HIS A 494 -8.03 18.33 -9.84
CA HIS A 494 -8.35 17.03 -9.25
C HIS A 494 -9.64 16.43 -9.80
N VAL A 495 -10.73 17.20 -9.84
CA VAL A 495 -12.04 16.73 -10.33
C VAL A 495 -11.99 16.41 -11.83
N ALA A 496 -11.08 17.04 -12.58
CA ALA A 496 -10.86 16.73 -13.99
C ALA A 496 -10.11 15.41 -14.23
N LEU A 497 -9.36 14.90 -13.23
CA LEU A 497 -8.55 13.70 -13.35
C LEU A 497 -9.39 12.42 -13.59
N PRO A 498 -8.89 11.45 -14.38
CA PRO A 498 -9.57 10.18 -14.63
C PRO A 498 -9.91 9.38 -13.35
N GLU A 499 -9.04 9.43 -12.34
CA GLU A 499 -9.19 8.71 -11.08
C GLU A 499 -10.41 9.19 -10.31
N HIS A 500 -10.59 10.51 -10.21
CA HIS A 500 -11.77 11.11 -9.57
C HIS A 500 -13.05 10.73 -10.31
N LYS A 501 -13.07 10.87 -11.65
CA LYS A 501 -14.21 10.47 -12.48
C LYS A 501 -14.58 9.00 -12.28
N SER A 502 -13.58 8.12 -12.18
CA SER A 502 -13.78 6.69 -11.89
C SER A 502 -14.41 6.47 -10.52
N ASN A 503 -13.92 7.15 -9.48
CA ASN A 503 -14.46 7.05 -8.13
C ASN A 503 -15.90 7.56 -8.03
N ARG A 504 -16.20 8.69 -8.67
CA ARG A 504 -17.56 9.24 -8.75
C ARG A 504 -18.51 8.28 -9.47
N LEU A 505 -18.15 7.78 -10.65
CA LEU A 505 -18.98 6.84 -11.41
C LEU A 505 -19.27 5.55 -10.64
N LYS A 506 -18.27 5.01 -9.94
CA LYS A 506 -18.45 3.83 -9.06
C LYS A 506 -19.42 4.13 -7.92
N ALA A 507 -19.31 5.30 -7.28
CA ALA A 507 -20.21 5.72 -6.23
C ALA A 507 -21.67 5.85 -6.74
N GLU A 508 -21.87 6.45 -7.91
CA GLU A 508 -23.17 6.56 -8.56
C GLU A 508 -23.76 5.20 -8.94
N GLU A 509 -22.95 4.28 -9.47
CA GLU A 509 -23.39 2.94 -9.83
C GLU A 509 -23.83 2.15 -8.59
N LYS A 510 -23.04 2.18 -7.51
CA LYS A 510 -23.42 1.56 -6.23
C LYS A 510 -24.73 2.14 -5.70
N LEU A 511 -24.91 3.45 -5.77
CA LEU A 511 -26.15 4.11 -5.36
C LEU A 511 -27.36 3.67 -6.19
N ARG A 512 -27.22 3.58 -7.53
CA ARG A 512 -28.27 3.07 -8.42
C ARG A 512 -28.64 1.63 -8.09
N ASN A 513 -27.66 0.78 -7.81
CA ASN A 513 -27.90 -0.62 -7.47
C ASN A 513 -28.57 -0.76 -6.10
N TYR A 514 -28.12 0.02 -5.12
CA TYR A 514 -28.75 0.06 -3.79
C TYR A 514 -30.21 0.49 -3.86
N GLY A 515 -30.54 1.52 -4.66
CA GLY A 515 -31.90 1.98 -4.85
C GLY A 515 -32.87 0.94 -5.41
N LYS A 516 -32.37 -0.10 -6.11
CA LYS A 516 -33.18 -1.23 -6.61
C LYS A 516 -33.48 -2.28 -5.53
N MET A 517 -32.63 -2.39 -4.50
CA MET A 517 -32.68 -3.47 -3.52
C MET A 517 -33.57 -3.17 -2.32
N THR A 518 -33.70 -1.92 -1.88
CA THR A 518 -34.37 -1.56 -0.62
C THR A 518 -35.77 -0.99 -0.83
N ARG A 519 -36.77 -1.60 -0.15
CA ARG A 519 -38.18 -1.12 -0.10
C ARG A 519 -38.55 -0.35 1.18
N ILE A 520 -37.73 -0.41 2.24
CA ILE A 520 -37.97 0.30 3.51
C ILE A 520 -36.63 0.87 3.99
N ARG A 521 -36.55 2.20 4.16
CA ARG A 521 -35.34 2.93 4.57
C ARG A 521 -35.53 3.50 5.98
N GLU A 522 -34.54 3.30 6.85
CA GLU A 522 -34.43 4.10 8.07
C GLU A 522 -33.77 5.43 7.71
N VAL A 523 -34.61 6.44 7.48
CA VAL A 523 -34.16 7.80 7.17
C VAL A 523 -33.82 8.52 8.47
N LEU A 524 -32.57 8.93 8.62
CA LEU A 524 -32.20 9.89 9.67
C LEU A 524 -32.51 11.30 9.16
N THR A 525 -33.42 11.99 9.84
CA THR A 525 -33.71 13.41 9.61
C THR A 525 -32.74 14.30 10.40
N MET A 526 -32.58 15.54 9.97
CA MET A 526 -31.65 16.48 10.59
C MET A 526 -32.01 16.94 12.01
N GLU A 527 -33.22 16.68 12.48
CA GLU A 527 -33.60 16.90 13.89
C GLU A 527 -32.78 16.01 14.84
N ASP A 528 -32.20 14.94 14.29
CA ASP A 528 -31.45 13.90 14.98
C ASP A 528 -29.93 14.06 14.75
N ARG A 529 -29.37 15.28 14.80
CA ARG A 529 -27.93 15.54 14.56
C ARG A 529 -27.00 14.67 15.39
N ASN A 530 -27.33 14.50 16.67
CA ASN A 530 -26.59 13.61 17.57
C ASN A 530 -26.71 12.15 17.13
N ARG A 531 -27.84 11.75 16.56
CA ARG A 531 -28.10 10.38 16.11
C ARG A 531 -27.21 9.99 14.95
N LEU A 532 -26.93 10.87 13.98
CA LEU A 532 -26.01 10.53 12.88
C LEU A 532 -24.65 10.08 13.43
N MET A 533 -24.07 10.88 14.33
CA MET A 533 -22.79 10.53 14.97
C MET A 533 -22.92 9.29 15.85
N LEU A 534 -23.97 9.18 16.67
CA LEU A 534 -24.19 8.01 17.54
C LEU A 534 -24.40 6.71 16.75
N THR A 535 -25.12 6.77 15.63
CA THR A 535 -25.32 5.62 14.72
C THR A 535 -24.00 5.22 14.08
N PHE A 536 -23.18 6.18 13.64
CA PHE A 536 -21.83 5.90 13.14
C PHE A 536 -20.98 5.19 14.20
N LEU A 537 -20.91 5.75 15.41
CA LEU A 537 -20.13 5.20 16.51
C LEU A 537 -20.63 3.82 16.92
N SER A 538 -21.94 3.61 16.97
CA SER A 538 -22.53 2.29 17.23
C SER A 538 -22.14 1.27 16.17
N LYS A 539 -22.12 1.66 14.89
CA LYS A 539 -21.70 0.77 13.80
C LYS A 539 -20.20 0.47 13.85
N ILE A 540 -19.35 1.44 14.16
CA ILE A 540 -17.90 1.20 14.32
C ILE A 540 -17.63 0.30 15.53
N ASN A 541 -18.26 0.56 16.69
CA ASN A 541 -18.07 -0.26 17.88
C ASN A 541 -18.45 -1.73 17.67
N ASN A 542 -19.39 -2.00 16.76
CA ASN A 542 -19.80 -3.36 16.39
C ASN A 542 -18.90 -3.98 15.31
N ASP A 543 -18.03 -3.21 14.67
CA ASP A 543 -17.11 -3.68 13.64
C ASP A 543 -15.84 -4.25 14.28
N LYS A 544 -15.70 -5.58 14.23
CA LYS A 544 -14.57 -6.34 14.79
C LYS A 544 -13.21 -5.97 14.21
N ARG A 545 -13.12 -5.10 13.21
CA ARG A 545 -11.85 -4.63 12.65
C ARG A 545 -11.28 -3.43 13.41
N PHE A 546 -12.12 -2.77 14.22
CA PHE A 546 -11.74 -1.65 15.07
C PHE A 546 -11.58 -2.03 16.55
N ASN A 547 -12.02 -3.24 16.93
CA ASN A 547 -11.77 -3.87 18.23
C ASN A 547 -10.70 -4.96 18.09
#